data_AF-A0AAV2JBX2-F1
#
_entry.id   AF-A0AAV2JBX2-F1
#
_cell.length_a   1.000
_cell.length_b   1.000
_cell.length_c   1.000
_cell.angle_alpha   90.00
_cell.angle_beta   90.00
_cell.angle_gamma   90.00
#
_symmetry.space_group_name_H-M   'P 1'
#
loop_
_entity.id
_entity.type
_entity.pdbx_description
1 polymer ?
#
loop_
_entity_poly.entity_id
_entity_poly.type
_entity_poly.pdbx_seq_one_letter_code
_entity_poly.pdbx_strand_id
1 'polypeptide(L)'
;MRPPRSGHCRTCGACVQRLDHHCIWINSCVGQANHRSFLLTLGLFLVTSVYGMSLVLCSICPGQSVLTAAFYCPGVYSSFSTALCFTCVWYSAIITAGLFYLTVVQLLNISFNVTEREALLALRSGKGHWRLCGLVLVTGDHSLGFIHNWLQFLTMAQSSSPTTQTDLV
;
A
#
# COMPACT_ATOMS: atom_id res chain seq x y z
N MET A 1 25.99 -2.16 -16.26
CA MET A 1 24.66 -2.45 -16.86
C MET A 1 23.61 -2.47 -15.75
N ARG A 2 22.39 -1.97 -15.99
CA ARG A 2 21.31 -2.01 -14.99
C ARG A 2 20.50 -3.30 -15.16
N PRO A 3 20.27 -4.10 -14.10
CA PRO A 3 19.39 -5.26 -14.18
C PRO A 3 17.99 -4.88 -14.70
N PRO A 4 17.28 -5.79 -15.37
CA PRO A 4 15.93 -5.52 -15.88
C PRO A 4 15.03 -4.97 -14.77
N ARG A 5 14.23 -3.94 -15.10
CA ARG A 5 13.28 -3.26 -14.20
C ARG A 5 13.90 -2.63 -12.94
N SER A 6 15.22 -2.54 -12.83
CA SER A 6 15.88 -1.79 -11.75
C SER A 6 15.73 -0.27 -11.93
N GLY A 7 15.79 0.45 -10.82
CA GLY A 7 15.68 1.91 -10.81
C GLY A 7 16.63 2.55 -9.82
N HIS A 8 17.24 3.67 -10.20
CA HIS A 8 18.01 4.49 -9.28
C HIS A 8 17.05 5.42 -8.52
N CYS A 9 17.00 5.27 -7.20
CA CYS A 9 16.29 6.18 -6.32
C CYS A 9 17.24 7.30 -5.89
N ARG A 10 16.93 8.55 -6.24
CA ARG A 10 17.76 9.71 -5.86
C ARG A 10 17.74 9.97 -4.36
N THR A 11 16.60 9.76 -3.70
CA THR A 11 16.45 9.98 -2.25
C THR A 11 17.32 9.03 -1.43
N CYS A 12 17.40 7.75 -1.84
CA CYS A 12 18.26 6.77 -1.17
C CYS A 12 19.69 6.72 -1.72
N GLY A 13 19.98 7.38 -2.84
CA GLY A 13 21.28 7.31 -3.51
C GLY A 13 21.65 5.92 -4.06
N ALA A 14 20.69 5.00 -4.22
CA ALA A 14 20.96 3.60 -4.53
C ALA A 14 20.08 3.06 -5.67
N CYS A 15 20.56 2.01 -6.34
CA CYS A 15 19.80 1.26 -7.34
C CYS A 15 19.02 0.13 -6.67
N VAL A 16 17.72 0.07 -6.93
CA VAL A 16 16.79 -0.92 -6.35
C VAL A 16 16.27 -1.82 -7.46
N GLN A 17 16.33 -3.14 -7.24
CA GLN A 17 15.77 -4.13 -8.17
C GLN A 17 14.25 -4.08 -8.16
N ARG A 18 13.62 -4.12 -9.34
CA ARG A 18 12.18 -3.98 -9.55
C ARG A 18 11.60 -2.84 -8.67
N LEU A 19 12.19 -1.64 -8.81
CA LEU A 19 11.82 -0.47 -8.02
C LEU A 19 10.35 -0.11 -8.28
N ASP A 20 9.54 -0.14 -7.23
CA ASP A 20 8.15 0.30 -7.27
C ASP A 20 8.05 1.80 -7.04
N HIS A 21 8.39 2.25 -5.82
CA HIS A 21 8.44 3.65 -5.44
C HIS A 21 9.38 3.85 -4.24
N HIS A 22 9.71 5.11 -3.95
CA HIS A 22 10.30 5.48 -2.67
C HIS A 22 9.18 5.92 -1.73
N CYS A 23 8.98 5.17 -0.66
CA CYS A 23 7.92 5.44 0.30
C CYS A 23 8.44 6.32 1.42
N ILE A 24 7.94 7.55 1.49
CA ILE A 24 8.30 8.52 2.53
C ILE A 24 7.90 8.05 3.94
N TRP A 25 6.84 7.25 4.06
CA TRP A 25 6.27 6.82 5.35
C TRP A 25 7.15 5.82 6.09
N ILE A 26 7.85 4.96 5.34
CA ILE A 26 8.84 4.03 5.89
C ILE A 26 10.28 4.49 5.65
N ASN A 27 10.44 5.69 5.08
CA ASN A 27 11.72 6.27 4.68
C ASN A 27 12.62 5.28 3.91
N SER A 28 12.03 4.52 2.99
CA SER A 28 12.72 3.42 2.30
C SER A 28 12.11 3.15 0.93
N CYS A 29 12.89 2.55 0.03
CA CYS A 29 12.39 2.12 -1.26
C CYS A 29 11.60 0.81 -1.14
N VAL A 30 10.46 0.75 -1.83
CA VAL A 30 9.73 -0.49 -2.06
C VAL A 30 10.18 -1.07 -3.39
N GLY A 31 10.67 -2.31 -3.36
CA GLY A 31 11.16 -3.02 -4.53
C GLY A 31 11.13 -4.53 -4.32
N GLN A 32 11.82 -5.29 -5.16
CA GLN A 32 11.73 -6.76 -5.17
C GLN A 32 11.89 -7.42 -3.79
N ALA A 33 12.85 -6.93 -3.00
CA ALA A 33 13.24 -7.55 -1.72
C ALA A 33 12.20 -7.36 -0.60
N ASN A 34 11.41 -6.28 -0.62
CA ASN A 34 10.53 -5.91 0.50
C ASN A 34 9.07 -5.64 0.09
N HIS A 35 8.71 -5.74 -1.19
CA HIS A 35 7.34 -5.46 -1.65
C HIS A 35 6.29 -6.30 -0.91
N ARG A 36 6.57 -7.58 -0.64
CA ARG A 36 5.63 -8.44 0.12
C ARG A 36 5.43 -7.98 1.54
N SER A 37 6.52 -7.66 2.23
CA SER A 37 6.47 -7.15 3.60
C SER A 37 5.71 -5.83 3.64
N PHE A 38 5.91 -4.96 2.64
CA PHE A 38 5.15 -3.72 2.50
C PHE A 38 3.64 -3.95 2.35
N LEU A 39 3.21 -4.88 1.49
CA LEU A 39 1.79 -5.25 1.38
C LEU A 39 1.23 -5.83 2.68
N LEU A 40 2.00 -6.68 3.35
CA LEU A 40 1.60 -7.25 4.64
C LEU A 40 1.43 -6.14 5.68
N THR A 41 2.35 -5.17 5.73
CA THR A 41 2.25 -4.01 6.62
C THR A 41 1.00 -3.17 6.31
N LEU A 42 0.68 -2.93 5.03
CA LEU A 42 -0.55 -2.24 4.65
C LEU A 42 -1.80 -3.00 5.11
N GLY A 43 -1.85 -4.31 4.88
CA GLY A 43 -2.96 -5.17 5.32
C GLY A 43 -3.13 -5.19 6.84
N LEU A 44 -2.03 -5.32 7.60
CA LEU A 44 -2.05 -5.27 9.06
C LEU A 44 -2.52 -3.91 9.58
N PHE A 45 -2.07 -2.81 8.97
CA PHE A 45 -2.53 -1.47 9.35
C PHE A 45 -4.03 -1.31 9.12
N LEU A 46 -4.56 -1.82 8.01
CA LEU A 46 -6.00 -1.79 7.73
C LEU A 46 -6.80 -2.57 8.79
N VAL A 47 -6.39 -3.81 9.07
CA VAL A 47 -7.08 -4.65 10.06
C VAL A 47 -7.05 -4.02 11.45
N THR A 48 -5.87 -3.56 11.88
CA THR A 48 -5.71 -2.95 13.21
C THR A 48 -6.43 -1.62 13.35
N SER A 49 -6.46 -0.79 12.30
CA SER A 49 -7.21 0.48 12.31
C SER A 49 -8.72 0.23 12.39
N VAL A 50 -9.27 -0.67 11.57
CA VAL A 50 -10.69 -1.04 11.61
C VAL A 50 -11.06 -1.62 12.98
N TYR A 51 -10.21 -2.49 13.52
CA TYR A 51 -10.42 -3.06 14.86
C TYR A 51 -10.39 -1.98 15.95
N GLY A 52 -9.41 -1.09 15.94
CA GLY A 52 -9.29 0.01 16.89
C GLY A 52 -10.49 0.96 16.86
N MET A 53 -10.93 1.38 15.68
CA MET A 53 -12.14 2.19 15.53
C MET A 53 -13.38 1.47 16.08
N SER A 54 -13.51 0.18 15.80
CA SER A 54 -14.61 -0.64 16.30
C SER A 54 -14.63 -0.71 17.83
N LEU A 55 -13.47 -0.91 18.46
CA LEU A 55 -13.34 -0.92 19.92
C LEU A 55 -13.74 0.42 20.55
N VAL A 56 -13.26 1.53 19.97
CA VAL A 56 -13.62 2.87 20.47
C VAL A 56 -15.13 3.07 20.38
N LEU A 57 -15.73 2.83 19.22
CA LEU A 57 -17.18 3.00 19.01
C LEU A 57 -18.02 2.13 19.95
N CYS A 58 -17.63 0.86 20.14
CA CYS A 58 -18.28 -0.02 21.12
C CYS A 58 -18.15 0.49 22.56
N SER A 59 -17.05 1.16 22.90
CA SER A 59 -16.82 1.71 24.24
C SER A 59 -17.62 2.97 24.52
N ILE A 60 -17.71 3.90 23.55
CA ILE A 60 -18.39 5.19 23.75
C ILE A 60 -19.90 5.12 23.48
N CYS A 61 -20.36 4.13 22.71
CA CYS A 61 -21.76 3.96 22.31
C CYS A 61 -22.22 2.52 22.57
N PRO A 62 -22.24 2.07 23.85
CA PRO A 62 -22.57 0.69 24.18
C PRO A 62 -24.00 0.33 23.73
N GLY A 63 -24.18 -0.89 23.25
CA GLY A 63 -25.49 -1.41 22.81
C GLY A 63 -25.92 -1.00 21.40
N GLN A 64 -25.13 -0.18 20.69
CA GLN A 64 -25.33 0.09 19.27
C GLN A 64 -24.41 -0.77 18.39
N SER A 65 -24.82 -1.00 17.14
CA SER A 65 -23.91 -1.57 16.15
C SER A 65 -22.82 -0.56 15.79
N VAL A 66 -21.64 -1.03 15.40
CA VAL A 66 -20.49 -0.16 15.04
C VAL A 66 -20.87 0.83 13.94
N LEU A 67 -21.65 0.38 12.95
CA LEU A 67 -22.08 1.24 11.85
C LEU A 67 -23.00 2.36 12.33
N THR A 68 -24.01 2.04 13.15
CA THR A 68 -24.91 3.06 13.71
C THR A 68 -24.13 4.02 14.62
N ALA A 69 -23.28 3.47 15.50
CA ALA A 69 -22.45 4.25 16.41
C ALA A 69 -21.52 5.23 15.69
N ALA A 70 -20.99 4.87 14.52
CA ALA A 70 -20.13 5.74 13.72
C ALA A 70 -20.85 7.01 13.23
N PHE A 71 -22.14 6.89 12.89
CA PHE A 71 -22.92 8.01 12.35
C PHE A 71 -23.80 8.71 13.39
N TYR A 72 -24.19 8.02 14.47
CA TYR A 72 -25.11 8.53 15.46
C TYR A 72 -24.84 7.94 16.85
N CYS A 73 -24.41 8.78 17.79
CA CYS A 73 -24.21 8.41 19.18
C CYS A 73 -24.71 9.52 20.11
N PRO A 74 -25.90 9.34 20.74
CA PRO A 74 -26.49 10.34 21.60
C PRO A 74 -25.56 10.72 22.76
N GLY A 75 -25.37 12.02 22.98
CA GLY A 75 -24.58 12.51 24.12
C GLY A 75 -23.07 12.30 24.00
N VAL A 76 -22.53 11.86 22.86
CA VAL A 76 -21.07 11.67 22.68
C VAL A 76 -20.27 12.96 22.90
N TYR A 77 -20.89 14.12 22.66
CA TYR A 77 -20.30 15.45 22.89
C TYR A 77 -20.60 16.04 24.27
N SER A 78 -21.21 15.29 25.18
CA SER A 78 -21.50 15.74 26.56
C SER A 78 -20.23 15.87 27.42
N SER A 79 -19.19 15.11 27.09
CA SER A 79 -17.88 15.15 27.75
C SER A 79 -16.78 15.37 26.71
N PHE A 80 -15.77 16.14 27.08
CA PHE A 80 -14.62 16.42 26.21
C PHE A 80 -13.89 15.13 25.80
N SER A 81 -13.77 14.17 26.72
CA SER A 81 -13.07 12.90 26.47
C SER A 81 -13.76 12.08 25.37
N THR A 82 -15.08 11.88 25.47
CA THR A 82 -15.86 11.13 24.48
C THR A 82 -15.94 11.87 23.15
N ALA A 83 -16.03 13.20 23.18
CA ALA A 83 -15.98 14.04 21.98
C ALA A 83 -14.66 13.86 21.22
N LEU A 84 -13.52 13.88 21.93
CA LEU A 84 -12.20 13.69 21.35
C LEU A 84 -12.05 12.29 20.75
N CYS A 85 -12.43 11.24 21.49
CA CYS A 85 -12.40 9.86 20.99
C CYS A 85 -13.23 9.68 19.71
N PHE A 86 -14.46 10.19 19.69
CA PHE A 86 -15.32 10.11 18.52
C PHE A 86 -14.74 10.87 17.32
N THR A 87 -14.18 12.05 17.55
CA THR A 87 -13.50 12.83 16.50
C THR A 87 -12.27 12.08 15.95
N CYS A 88 -11.49 11.44 16.82
CA CYS A 88 -10.35 10.61 16.41
C CYS A 88 -10.76 9.40 15.55
N VAL A 89 -11.93 8.79 15.81
CA VAL A 89 -12.47 7.71 14.96
C VAL A 89 -12.69 8.21 13.54
N TRP A 90 -13.27 9.39 13.36
CA TRP A 90 -13.50 9.95 12.01
C TRP A 90 -12.20 10.27 11.28
N TYR A 91 -11.22 10.87 11.95
CA TYR A 91 -9.89 11.07 11.35
C TYR A 91 -9.22 9.75 10.99
N SER A 92 -9.32 8.74 11.86
CA SER A 92 -8.79 7.41 11.61
C SER A 92 -9.49 6.75 10.40
N ALA A 93 -10.79 6.95 10.23
CA ALA A 93 -11.55 6.44 9.09
C ALA A 93 -11.07 7.02 7.77
N ILE A 94 -10.77 8.33 7.72
CA ILE A 94 -10.23 9.00 6.51
C ILE A 94 -8.87 8.39 6.14
N ILE A 95 -7.96 8.25 7.11
CA ILE A 95 -6.65 7.64 6.86
C ILE A 95 -6.78 6.19 6.41
N THR A 96 -7.69 5.43 7.05
CA THR A 96 -7.96 4.03 6.71
C THR A 96 -8.50 3.89 5.29
N ALA A 97 -9.40 4.78 4.85
CA ALA A 97 -9.90 4.80 3.49
C ALA A 97 -8.79 5.09 2.47
N GLY A 98 -7.88 6.03 2.77
CA GLY A 98 -6.71 6.31 1.94
C GLY A 98 -5.77 5.11 1.81
N LEU A 99 -5.48 4.44 2.93
CA LEU A 99 -4.65 3.22 2.92
C LEU A 99 -5.34 2.05 2.21
N PHE A 100 -6.67 1.95 2.31
CA PHE A 100 -7.44 0.95 1.58
C PHE A 100 -7.32 1.17 0.08
N TYR A 101 -7.48 2.42 -0.36
CA TYR A 101 -7.27 2.80 -1.76
C TYR A 101 -5.85 2.45 -2.25
N LEU A 102 -4.81 2.82 -1.50
CA LEU A 102 -3.42 2.49 -1.86
C LEU A 102 -3.19 0.98 -1.93
N THR A 103 -3.77 0.22 -1.00
CA THR A 103 -3.69 -1.24 -1.00
C THR A 103 -4.36 -1.81 -2.24
N VAL A 104 -5.56 -1.34 -2.60
CA VAL A 104 -6.25 -1.76 -3.83
C VAL A 104 -5.40 -1.46 -5.06
N VAL A 105 -4.86 -0.25 -5.20
CA VAL A 105 -3.99 0.12 -6.33
C VAL A 105 -2.77 -0.81 -6.41
N GLN A 106 -2.12 -1.11 -5.29
CA GLN A 106 -0.96 -2.02 -5.25
C GLN A 106 -1.35 -3.45 -5.65
N LEU A 107 -2.47 -3.98 -5.15
CA LEU A 107 -2.99 -5.29 -5.54
C LEU A 107 -3.31 -5.37 -7.03
N LEU A 108 -3.89 -4.30 -7.60
CA LEU A 108 -4.16 -4.21 -9.03
C LEU A 108 -2.86 -4.16 -9.85
N ASN A 109 -1.91 -3.31 -9.46
CA ASN A 109 -0.60 -3.21 -10.11
C ASN A 109 0.10 -4.57 -10.16
N ILE A 110 0.10 -5.32 -9.05
CA ILE A 110 0.64 -6.68 -8.98
C ILE A 110 -0.12 -7.64 -9.89
N SER A 111 -1.45 -7.55 -9.91
CA SER A 111 -2.31 -8.37 -10.76
C SER A 111 -2.03 -8.19 -12.25
N PHE A 112 -1.57 -7.00 -12.67
CA PHE A 112 -1.13 -6.72 -14.05
C PHE A 112 0.40 -6.76 -14.23
N ASN A 113 1.15 -7.16 -13.19
CA ASN A 113 2.62 -7.20 -13.15
C ASN A 113 3.31 -5.88 -13.48
N VAL A 114 2.68 -4.76 -13.14
CA VAL A 114 3.18 -3.39 -13.34
C VAL A 114 3.67 -2.84 -12.01
N THR A 115 4.80 -2.12 -12.02
CA THR A 115 5.23 -1.31 -10.86
C THR A 115 4.71 0.12 -10.98
N GLU A 116 4.55 0.82 -9.87
CA GLU A 116 4.10 2.23 -9.88
C GLU A 116 5.02 3.10 -10.76
N ARG A 117 6.34 2.89 -10.68
CA ARG A 117 7.30 3.56 -11.55
C ARG A 117 7.05 3.30 -13.05
N GLU A 118 6.75 2.06 -13.43
CA GLU A 118 6.45 1.73 -14.82
C GLU A 118 5.14 2.37 -15.29
N ALA A 119 4.11 2.38 -14.45
CA ALA A 119 2.87 3.10 -14.72
C ALA A 119 3.14 4.61 -14.93
N LEU A 120 3.93 5.24 -14.06
CA LEU A 120 4.30 6.65 -14.22
C LEU A 120 5.11 6.93 -15.50
N LEU A 121 6.02 6.03 -15.87
CA LEU A 121 6.78 6.15 -17.13
C LEU A 121 5.89 5.95 -18.35
N ALA A 122 4.96 5.01 -18.30
CA ALA A 122 3.98 4.78 -19.36
C ALA A 122 3.05 5.98 -19.53
N LEU A 123 2.62 6.60 -18.43
CA LEU A 123 1.78 7.81 -18.45
C LEU A 123 2.53 8.98 -19.12
N ARG A 124 3.79 9.21 -18.75
CA ARG A 124 4.62 10.29 -19.32
C ARG A 124 4.95 10.08 -20.79
N SER A 125 5.09 8.83 -21.21
CA SER A 125 5.39 8.48 -22.60
C SER A 125 4.14 8.28 -23.47
N GLY A 126 2.95 8.35 -22.87
CA GLY A 126 1.68 8.07 -23.57
C GLY A 126 1.52 6.62 -24.01
N LYS A 127 2.28 5.67 -23.45
CA LYS A 127 2.33 4.24 -23.86
C LYS A 127 1.54 3.29 -22.96
N GLY A 128 0.39 3.70 -22.44
CA GLY A 128 -0.41 2.89 -21.50
C GLY A 128 -1.90 2.92 -21.80
N HIS A 129 -2.59 1.86 -21.41
CA HIS A 129 -4.04 1.74 -21.53
C HIS A 129 -4.67 1.69 -20.14
N TRP A 130 -5.59 2.61 -19.87
CA TRP A 130 -6.34 2.62 -18.62
C TRP A 130 -7.34 1.46 -18.56
N ARG A 131 -7.42 0.79 -17.42
CA ARG A 131 -8.43 -0.24 -17.12
C ARG A 131 -9.05 0.02 -15.76
N LEU A 132 -10.14 -0.71 -15.47
CA LEU A 132 -10.85 -0.63 -14.18
C LEU A 132 -11.23 0.81 -13.81
N CYS A 133 -11.94 1.51 -14.70
CA CYS A 133 -12.36 2.90 -14.49
C CYS A 133 -11.19 3.85 -14.17
N GLY A 134 -10.01 3.63 -14.74
CA GLY A 134 -8.83 4.47 -14.52
C GLY A 134 -8.01 4.14 -13.27
N LEU A 135 -8.36 3.09 -12.53
CA LEU A 135 -7.61 2.66 -11.33
C LEU A 135 -6.25 2.04 -11.67
N VAL A 136 -6.07 1.52 -12.88
CA VAL A 136 -4.81 0.89 -13.30
C VAL A 136 -4.43 1.32 -14.71
N LEU A 137 -3.15 1.59 -14.90
CA LEU A 137 -2.54 1.83 -16.20
C LEU A 137 -1.71 0.63 -16.62
N VAL A 138 -2.12 -0.06 -17.67
CA VAL A 138 -1.47 -1.28 -18.16
C VAL A 138 -0.62 -0.97 -19.38
N THR A 139 0.64 -1.42 -19.38
CA THR A 139 1.50 -1.39 -20.59
C THR A 139 1.38 -2.68 -21.39
N GLY A 140 1.27 -3.82 -20.71
CA GLY A 140 1.15 -5.16 -21.30
C GLY A 140 2.47 -5.90 -21.44
N ASP A 141 3.61 -5.22 -21.28
CA ASP A 141 4.94 -5.78 -21.59
C ASP A 141 5.34 -6.98 -20.71
N HIS A 142 4.84 -7.02 -19.47
CA HIS A 142 5.25 -8.02 -18.47
C HIS A 142 4.08 -8.90 -17.98
N SER A 143 2.85 -8.68 -18.45
CA SER A 143 1.68 -9.38 -17.92
C SER A 143 1.56 -10.78 -18.53
N LEU A 144 1.62 -11.82 -17.69
CA LEU A 144 1.51 -13.24 -18.06
C LEU A 144 0.15 -13.87 -17.66
N GLY A 145 -0.80 -13.04 -17.24
CA GLY A 145 -2.10 -13.43 -16.70
C GLY A 145 -2.12 -13.43 -15.16
N PHE A 146 -3.32 -13.26 -14.58
CA PHE A 146 -3.49 -13.01 -13.14
C PHE A 146 -2.73 -14.02 -12.25
N ILE A 147 -2.95 -15.33 -12.45
CA ILE A 147 -2.33 -16.37 -11.63
C ILE A 147 -0.81 -16.36 -11.76
N HIS A 148 -0.28 -16.27 -12.98
CA HIS A 148 1.16 -16.25 -13.22
C HIS A 148 1.82 -14.99 -12.65
N ASN A 149 1.16 -13.83 -12.76
CA ASN A 149 1.65 -12.58 -12.20
C ASN A 149 1.77 -12.67 -10.67
N TRP A 150 0.75 -13.22 -10.01
CA TRP A 150 0.75 -13.45 -8.56
C TRP A 150 1.78 -14.51 -8.14
N LEU A 151 1.88 -15.62 -8.87
CA LEU A 151 2.88 -16.66 -8.61
C LEU A 151 4.31 -16.11 -8.76
N GLN A 152 4.57 -15.33 -9.81
CA GLN A 152 5.84 -14.65 -9.98
C GLN A 152 6.12 -13.72 -8.80
N PHE A 153 5.15 -12.88 -8.41
CA PHE A 153 5.29 -11.96 -7.28
C PHE A 153 5.64 -12.68 -5.96
N LEU A 154 4.92 -13.77 -5.67
CA LEU A 154 5.10 -14.60 -4.49
C LEU A 154 6.37 -15.47 -4.52
N THR A 155 7.06 -15.59 -5.65
CA THR A 155 8.33 -16.33 -5.76
C THR A 155 9.58 -15.44 -5.92
N MET A 156 9.44 -14.14 -6.23
CA MET A 156 10.57 -13.19 -6.39
C MET A 156 11.62 -13.08 -5.25
N ALA A 157 11.28 -13.43 -4.01
CA ALA A 157 12.13 -13.27 -2.83
C ALA A 157 13.21 -14.37 -2.68
N GLN A 158 13.27 -15.34 -3.58
CA GLN A 158 14.23 -16.46 -3.50
C GLN A 158 15.58 -16.21 -4.20
N SER A 159 15.87 -14.99 -4.67
CA SER A 159 17.14 -14.70 -5.39
C SER A 159 18.17 -13.86 -4.60
N SER A 160 17.90 -13.52 -3.34
CA SER A 160 18.91 -12.85 -2.50
C SER A 160 19.72 -13.88 -1.70
N SER A 161 20.71 -14.50 -2.34
CA SER A 161 21.87 -14.99 -1.61
C SER A 161 22.60 -13.79 -0.96
N PRO A 162 23.11 -13.90 0.28
CA PRO A 162 23.95 -12.87 0.86
C PRO A 162 25.34 -13.01 0.23
N THR A 163 25.56 -12.41 -0.93
CA THR A 163 26.90 -12.31 -1.51
C THR A 163 27.40 -10.87 -1.38
N THR A 164 28.36 -10.73 -0.46
CA THR A 164 29.46 -9.75 -0.44
C THR A 164 29.09 -8.29 -0.21
N GLN A 165 29.03 -7.94 1.07
CA GLN A 165 29.49 -6.66 1.59
C GLN A 165 31.02 -6.69 1.69
N THR A 166 31.69 -6.80 0.54
CA THR A 166 33.12 -6.55 0.37
C THR A 166 33.28 -5.95 -1.02
N ASP A 167 34.11 -4.90 -1.09
CA ASP A 167 34.49 -4.14 -2.28
C ASP A 167 33.56 -2.95 -2.60
N LEU A 168 33.82 -1.84 -1.91
CA LEU A 168 34.34 -0.62 -2.55
C LEU A 168 35.08 0.19 -1.48
N VAL A 169 36.41 0.18 -1.61
CA VAL A 169 37.38 1.14 -1.06
C VAL A 169 37.07 2.54 -1.58
#